data_AF-E2GHE0-F1
#
_entry.id   AF-E2GHE0-F1
#
_cell.length_a   1.000
_cell.length_b   1.000
_cell.length_c   1.000
_cell.angle_alpha   90.00
_cell.angle_beta   90.00
_cell.angle_gamma   90.00
#
_symmetry.space_group_name_H-M   'P 1'
#
loop_
_entity.id
_entity.type
_entity.pdbx_description
1 polymer ?
#
loop_
_entity_poly.entity_id
_entity_poly.type
_entity_poly.pdbx_seq_one_letter_code
_entity_poly.pdbx_strand_id
1 'polypeptide(L)' 'MFRIPWKHAGKQDFRTDEDAAIFKAWAEFKGKLVENGNSDPASWKTRLRCALNKSPEFCEVTERSQLDISEPYKVYR' A
#
# COMPACT_ATOMS: atom_id res chain seq x y z
N MET A 1 4.60 14.60 6.69
CA MET A 1 4.59 13.27 7.32
C MET A 1 3.17 12.72 7.30
N PHE A 2 3.00 11.49 6.83
CA PHE A 2 1.71 10.83 6.72
C PHE A 2 1.85 9.32 7.00
N ARG A 3 0.72 8.63 7.18
CA ARG A 3 0.67 7.19 7.44
C ARG A 3 -0.06 6.48 6.30
N ILE A 4 0.45 5.33 5.87
CA ILE A 4 -0.23 4.45 4.93
C ILE A 4 -0.56 3.13 5.66
N PRO A 5 -1.83 2.71 5.70
CA PRO A 5 -2.21 1.38 6.17
C PRO A 5 -1.44 0.29 5.42
N TRP A 6 -0.90 -0.68 6.14
CA TRP A 6 0.03 -1.68 5.59
C TRP A 6 -0.36 -3.12 5.90
N LYS A 7 -1.67 -3.40 6.06
CA LYS A 7 -2.20 -4.73 6.35
C LYS A 7 -1.79 -5.76 5.29
N HIS A 8 -1.56 -7.00 5.73
CA HIS A 8 -1.18 -8.09 4.84
C HIS A 8 -2.43 -8.68 4.19
N ALA A 9 -2.43 -8.81 2.85
CA ALA A 9 -3.58 -9.30 2.09
C ALA A 9 -3.99 -10.74 2.43
N GLY A 10 -3.13 -11.50 3.10
CA GLY A 10 -3.41 -12.86 3.57
C GLY A 10 -4.04 -12.94 4.97
N LYS A 11 -4.26 -11.82 5.66
CA LYS A 11 -4.99 -11.84 6.94
C LYS A 11 -6.48 -12.04 6.70
N GLN A 12 -7.16 -12.80 7.57
CA GLN A 12 -8.60 -13.08 7.45
C GLN A 12 -9.47 -11.82 7.53
N ASP A 13 -9.03 -10.81 8.27
CA ASP A 13 -9.71 -9.52 8.44
C ASP A 13 -9.29 -8.46 7.38
N PHE A 14 -8.63 -8.88 6.31
CA PHE A 14 -8.24 -7.98 5.23
C PHE A 14 -9.46 -7.58 4.38
N ARG A 15 -9.75 -6.28 4.35
CA ARG A 15 -10.88 -5.70 3.62
C ARG A 15 -10.35 -5.04 2.35
N THR A 16 -10.46 -5.73 1.22
CA THR A 16 -9.88 -5.26 -0.05
C THR A 16 -10.28 -3.83 -0.40
N ASP A 17 -11.55 -3.46 -0.24
CA ASP A 17 -12.02 -2.10 -0.57
C ASP A 17 -11.45 -1.01 0.36
N GLU A 18 -11.06 -1.34 1.59
CA GLU A 18 -10.51 -0.38 2.56
C GLU A 18 -8.98 -0.47 2.65
N ASP A 19 -8.46 -1.66 2.97
CA ASP A 19 -7.03 -1.92 3.17
C ASP A 19 -6.22 -1.83 1.86
N ALA A 20 -6.87 -2.04 0.70
CA ALA A 20 -6.22 -1.91 -0.60
C ALA A 20 -6.57 -0.62 -1.35
N ALA A 21 -7.43 0.24 -0.79
CA ALA A 21 -7.96 1.44 -1.46
C ALA A 21 -6.86 2.31 -2.08
N ILE A 22 -5.84 2.65 -1.29
CA ILE A 22 -4.72 3.50 -1.74
C ILE A 22 -3.85 2.81 -2.80
N PHE A 23 -3.67 1.49 -2.69
CA PHE A 23 -2.89 0.72 -3.66
C PHE A 23 -3.63 0.62 -4.99
N LYS A 24 -4.95 0.42 -4.95
CA LYS A 24 -5.84 0.41 -6.11
C LYS A 24 -5.87 1.78 -6.79
N ALA A 25 -6.10 2.86 -6.03
CA ALA A 25 -6.11 4.23 -6.55
C ALA A 25 -4.78 4.60 -7.23
N TRP A 26 -3.64 4.18 -6.68
CA TRP A 26 -2.35 4.35 -7.34
C TRP A 26 -2.24 3.57 -8.66
N ALA A 27 -2.73 2.33 -8.69
CA ALA A 27 -2.73 1.52 -9.90
C ALA A 27 -3.62 2.13 -11.00
N GLU A 28 -4.79 2.66 -10.63
CA GLU A 28 -5.72 3.40 -11.49
C GLU A 28 -5.05 4.68 -12.03
N PHE A 29 -4.45 5.49 -11.15
CA PHE A 29 -3.73 6.70 -11.54
C PHE A 29 -2.59 6.44 -12.54
N LYS A 30 -1.88 5.31 -12.40
CA LYS A 30 -0.81 4.94 -13.33
C LYS A 30 -1.32 4.29 -14.63
N GLY A 31 -2.63 4.21 -14.84
CA GLY A 31 -3.24 3.56 -16.01
C GLY A 31 -2.93 2.07 -16.10
N LYS A 32 -2.65 1.42 -14.96
CA LYS A 32 -2.25 0.00 -14.90
C LYS A 32 -3.30 -0.92 -14.29
N LEU A 33 -4.52 -0.43 -14.10
CA LEU A 33 -5.65 -1.32 -13.85
C LEU A 33 -5.95 -2.00 -15.19
N VAL A 34 -5.57 -3.28 -15.33
CA VAL A 34 -5.86 -4.03 -16.56
C VAL A 34 -7.38 -4.14 -16.64
N GLU A 35 -7.97 -3.80 -17.79
CA GLU A 35 -9.43 -3.79 -18.02
C GLU A 35 -10.11 -5.15 -17.71
N ASN A 36 -9.31 -6.22 -17.57
CA ASN A 36 -9.75 -7.57 -17.24
C ASN A 36 -9.55 -7.97 -15.76
N GLY A 37 -9.37 -7.01 -14.83
CA GLY A 37 -9.51 -7.25 -13.38
C GLY A 37 -8.45 -8.12 -12.70
N ASN A 38 -7.41 -8.57 -13.41
CA ASN A 38 -6.47 -9.59 -12.93
C ASN A 38 -5.35 -9.12 -11.97
N SER A 39 -5.37 -7.88 -11.52
CA SER A 39 -4.36 -7.41 -10.57
C SER A 39 -4.88 -7.51 -9.14
N ASP A 40 -4.25 -8.36 -8.34
CA ASP A 40 -4.59 -8.58 -6.94
C ASP A 40 -4.05 -7.46 -6.02
N PRO A 41 -4.60 -7.30 -4.80
CA PRO A 41 -4.14 -6.30 -3.83
C PRO A 41 -2.64 -6.34 -3.51
N ALA A 42 -2.02 -7.52 -3.52
CA ALA A 42 -0.58 -7.65 -3.24
C ALA A 42 0.27 -7.12 -4.40
N SER A 43 -0.18 -7.33 -5.64
CA SER A 43 0.42 -6.72 -6.84
C SER A 43 0.36 -5.19 -6.80
N TRP A 44 -0.78 -4.60 -6.45
CA TRP A 44 -0.90 -3.14 -6.30
C TRP A 44 0.00 -2.60 -5.19
N LYS A 45 0.00 -3.24 -4.01
CA LYS A 45 0.84 -2.87 -2.87
C LYS A 45 2.32 -2.92 -3.23
N THR A 46 2.75 -3.95 -3.95
CA THR A 46 4.14 -4.08 -4.41
C THR A 46 4.54 -2.94 -5.33
N ARG A 47 3.68 -2.56 -6.29
CA ARG A 47 3.94 -1.44 -7.20
C ARG A 47 4.05 -0.11 -6.47
N LEU A 48 3.14 0.19 -5.54
CA LEU A 48 3.23 1.43 -4.75
C LEU A 48 4.48 1.44 -3.88
N ARG A 49 4.79 0.34 -3.18
CA ARG A 49 6.00 0.21 -2.36
C ARG A 49 7.26 0.50 -3.16
N CYS A 50 7.39 -0.09 -4.35
CA CYS A 50 8.55 0.14 -5.22
C CYS A 50 8.62 1.60 -5.71
N ALA A 51 7.48 2.27 -5.93
CA ALA A 51 7.46 3.68 -6.31
C ALA A 51 7.91 4.58 -5.15
N LEU A 52 7.40 4.33 -3.93
CA LEU A 52 7.80 5.06 -2.73
C LEU A 52 9.30 4.90 -2.45
N ASN A 53 9.82 3.67 -2.48
CA ASN A 53 11.23 3.40 -2.21
C ASN A 53 12.19 3.98 -3.26
N LYS A 54 11.73 4.23 -4.49
CA LYS A 54 12.54 4.82 -5.55
C LYS A 54 12.46 6.35 -5.59
N SER A 55 11.48 6.94 -4.91
CA SER A 55 11.29 8.38 -4.91
C SER A 55 12.30 9.06 -3.97
N PRO A 56 13.00 10.12 -4.41
CA PRO A 56 13.83 10.93 -3.51
C PRO A 56 12.98 11.81 -2.57
N GLU A 57 11.68 11.97 -2.85
CA GLU A 57 10.77 12.83 -2.09
C GLU A 57 10.12 12.12 -0.91
N PHE A 58 10.16 10.78 -0.87
CA PHE A 58 9.52 9.99 0.18
C PHE A 58 10.54 9.17 0.95
N CYS A 59 10.65 9.41 2.26
CA CYS A 59 11.48 8.60 3.15
C CYS A 59 10.62 7.87 4.18
N GLU A 60 10.74 6.53 4.24
CA GLU A 60 10.10 5.74 5.29
C GLU A 60 10.73 6.06 6.65
N VAL A 61 9.89 6.37 7.64
CA VAL A 61 10.28 6.66 9.03
C VAL A 61 9.95 5.43 9.84
N THR A 62 10.85 4.45 9.80
CA THR A 62 10.67 3.11 10.40
C THR A 62 10.40 3.19 11.90
N GLU A 63 11.08 4.09 12.62
CA GLU A 63 10.90 4.33 14.06
C GLU A 63 9.46 4.71 14.46
N ARG A 64 8.68 5.27 13.52
CA ARG A 64 7.29 5.66 13.75
C ARG A 64 6.28 4.69 13.13
N SER A 65 6.74 3.72 12.36
CA SER A 65 5.92 2.70 11.73
C SER A 65 5.56 1.61 12.74
N GLN A 66 4.38 1.00 12.61
CA GLN A 66 3.88 -0.03 13.52
C GLN A 66 3.29 -1.17 12.68
N LEU A 67 3.96 -2.32 12.64
CA LEU A 67 3.56 -3.45 11.81
C LEU A 67 2.95 -4.62 12.61
N ASP A 68 3.19 -4.66 13.93
CA ASP A 68 2.78 -5.75 14.83
C ASP A 68 1.44 -5.48 15.55
N ILE A 69 0.69 -4.47 15.12
CA ILE A 69 -0.62 -4.12 15.67
C ILE A 69 -1.77 -4.61 14.76
N SER A 70 -3.01 -4.51 15.26
CA SER A 70 -4.21 -4.94 14.51
C SER A 70 -4.35 -4.22 13.17
N GLU A 71 -4.17 -2.90 13.19
CA GLU A 71 -4.23 -2.02 12.02
C GLU A 71 -2.82 -1.49 11.71
N PRO A 72 -1.95 -2.31 11.08
CA PRO A 72 -0.56 -1.93 10.87
C PRO A 72 -0.44 -0.79 9.85
N TYR A 73 0.58 0.05 10.00
CA TYR A 73 0.84 1.19 9.12
C TYR A 73 2.33 1.51 9.00
N LYS A 74 2.66 2.16 7.88
CA LYS A 74 3.98 2.76 7.63
C LYS A 74 3.92 4.27 7.64
N VAL A 75 4.95 4.91 8.17
CA VAL A 75 5.07 6.38 8.20
C VAL A 75 6.07 6.83 7.16
N TYR A 76 5.71 7.85 6.38
CA TYR A 76 6.60 8.49 5.40
C TYR A 76 6.73 9.98 5.72
N ARG A 77 7.92 10.54 5.49
CA ARG A 77 8.19 11.98 5.46
C ARG A 77 8.22 12.47 4.03
#